data_AF-A0A972BQY5-F1
#
_entry.id   AF-A0A972BQY5-F1
#
_cell.length_a   1.000
_cell.length_b   1.000
_cell.length_c   1.000
_cell.angle_alpha   90.00
_cell.angle_beta   90.00
_cell.angle_gamma   90.00
#
_symmetry.space_group_name_H-M   'P 1'
#
loop_
_entity.id
_entity.type
_entity.pdbx_description
1 polymer ?
#
loop_
_entity_poly.entity_id
_entity_poly.type
_entity_poly.pdbx_seq_one_letter_code
_entity_poly.pdbx_strand_id
1 'polypeptide(L)'
;MNKTNHLLEICCISSIIGIISRFFVGLEVTFCILLVLIILDTVTGVMVALKNKRFSSRGFAKCIKKLITYSVAIMTVRLLEMGTLSIFHTSLLTRIMVAFLEVTEAFSILENLTLMDAPLPANFTSFLLEHLRIPGMEPAKKDEWERDIWEIEDIIENLVPMIKNEEIRRILEIKFQVWRMTAFQINHILIRDKGETNEELIYYKVLTEIELGYKEMEQKWKEARISRSTIEKYSDCWKSQEEKWLGKIKTICFSQVPMDQKREQIIDSLIVLFYKILSAVRRGLDQEA
;
A
#
# COMPACT_ATOMS: atom_id res chain seq x y z
N MET A 1 22.85 -10.26 -48.10
CA MET A 1 22.14 -11.29 -47.30
C MET A 1 21.57 -10.75 -45.97
N ASN A 2 21.35 -9.43 -45.80
CA ASN A 2 20.96 -8.83 -44.51
C ASN A 2 19.53 -8.21 -44.51
N LYS A 3 19.05 -7.71 -45.66
CA LYS A 3 17.73 -7.06 -45.75
C LYS A 3 16.55 -8.03 -45.64
N THR A 4 16.70 -9.25 -46.16
CA THR A 4 15.67 -10.29 -46.09
C THR A 4 15.45 -10.80 -44.66
N ASN A 5 16.48 -10.86 -43.84
CA ASN A 5 16.37 -11.29 -42.44
C ASN A 5 15.67 -10.23 -41.58
N HIS A 6 15.99 -8.94 -41.78
CA HIS A 6 15.29 -7.86 -41.09
C HIS A 6 13.81 -7.75 -41.49
N LEU A 7 13.48 -7.99 -42.75
CA LEU A 7 12.08 -8.04 -43.19
C LEU A 7 11.34 -9.22 -42.56
N LEU A 8 12.02 -10.36 -42.39
CA LEU A 8 11.45 -11.55 -41.77
C LEU A 8 11.24 -11.35 -40.25
N GLU A 9 12.17 -10.69 -39.56
CA GLU A 9 12.02 -10.28 -38.15
C GLU A 9 10.85 -9.31 -37.95
N ILE A 10 10.74 -8.27 -38.80
CA ILE A 10 9.64 -7.30 -38.73
C ILE A 10 8.30 -8.00 -38.99
N CYS A 11 8.23 -8.92 -39.95
CA CYS A 11 7.02 -9.71 -40.22
C CYS A 11 6.66 -10.66 -39.08
N CYS A 12 7.64 -11.29 -38.42
CA CYS A 12 7.40 -12.13 -37.26
C CYS A 12 6.88 -11.31 -36.08
N ILE A 13 7.48 -10.16 -35.81
CA ILE A 13 7.04 -9.23 -34.77
C ILE A 13 5.63 -8.71 -35.09
N SER A 14 5.35 -8.29 -36.32
CA SER A 14 4.03 -7.80 -36.72
C SER A 14 2.97 -8.90 -36.67
N SER A 15 3.34 -10.16 -36.93
CA SER A 15 2.43 -11.30 -36.85
C SER A 15 2.11 -11.67 -35.40
N ILE A 16 3.10 -11.64 -34.50
CA ILE A 16 2.90 -11.82 -33.07
C ILE A 16 2.02 -10.68 -32.52
N ILE A 17 2.33 -9.42 -32.88
CA ILE A 17 1.53 -8.25 -32.52
C ILE A 17 0.11 -8.37 -33.09
N GLY A 18 -0.06 -8.87 -34.31
CA GLY A 18 -1.36 -9.06 -34.96
C GLY A 18 -2.21 -10.19 -34.36
N ILE A 19 -1.57 -11.25 -33.88
CA ILE A 19 -2.24 -12.35 -33.17
C ILE A 19 -2.65 -11.88 -31.77
N ILE A 20 -1.76 -11.17 -31.07
CA ILE A 20 -2.08 -10.52 -29.79
C ILE A 20 -3.21 -9.51 -30.01
N SER A 21 -3.12 -8.62 -31.00
CA SER A 21 -4.17 -7.62 -31.24
C SER A 21 -5.51 -8.26 -31.59
N ARG A 22 -5.56 -9.36 -32.35
CA ARG A 22 -6.80 -10.12 -32.58
C ARG A 22 -7.37 -10.76 -31.32
N PHE A 23 -6.51 -11.21 -30.41
CA PHE A 23 -6.94 -11.69 -29.09
C PHE A 23 -7.53 -10.55 -28.24
N PHE A 24 -7.00 -9.33 -28.39
CA PHE A 24 -7.47 -8.13 -27.69
C PHE A 24 -8.70 -7.47 -28.32
N VAL A 25 -8.94 -7.62 -29.62
CA VAL A 25 -10.08 -7.01 -30.35
C VAL A 25 -11.44 -7.59 -29.91
N GLY A 26 -11.47 -8.75 -29.24
CA GLY A 26 -12.66 -9.33 -28.61
C GLY A 26 -12.76 -9.11 -27.10
N LEU A 27 -11.77 -8.46 -26.46
CA LEU A 27 -11.84 -8.13 -25.04
C LEU A 27 -12.82 -6.98 -24.84
N GLU A 28 -13.69 -7.12 -23.84
CA GLU A 28 -14.50 -5.99 -23.40
C GLU A 28 -13.55 -4.82 -23.06
N VAL A 29 -13.93 -3.60 -23.48
CA VAL A 29 -13.11 -2.38 -23.36
C VAL A 29 -12.56 -2.18 -21.93
N THR A 30 -13.30 -2.62 -20.92
CA THR A 30 -12.91 -2.64 -19.49
C THR A 30 -11.63 -3.44 -19.23
N PHE A 31 -11.44 -4.61 -19.82
CA PHE A 31 -10.19 -5.37 -19.67
C PHE A 31 -8.98 -4.64 -20.26
N CYS A 32 -9.17 -3.97 -21.40
CA CYS A 32 -8.12 -3.17 -22.01
C CYS A 32 -7.75 -1.97 -21.12
N ILE A 33 -8.74 -1.31 -20.51
CA ILE A 33 -8.52 -0.22 -19.55
C ILE A 33 -7.72 -0.73 -18.34
N LEU A 34 -8.13 -1.85 -17.74
CA LEU A 34 -7.40 -2.45 -16.61
C LEU A 34 -5.95 -2.77 -16.97
N LEU A 35 -5.70 -3.35 -18.14
CA LEU A 35 -4.34 -3.67 -18.58
C LEU A 35 -3.48 -2.40 -18.77
N VAL A 36 -4.05 -1.33 -19.32
CA VAL A 36 -3.37 -0.03 -19.44
C VAL A 36 -3.05 0.53 -18.05
N LEU A 37 -3.96 0.43 -17.09
CA LEU A 37 -3.73 0.89 -15.72
C LEU A 37 -2.58 0.13 -15.05
N ILE A 38 -2.51 -1.20 -15.17
CA ILE A 38 -1.40 -2.00 -14.62
C ILE A 38 -0.06 -1.59 -15.25
N ILE A 39 -0.04 -1.34 -16.57
CA ILE A 39 1.17 -0.87 -17.27
C ILE A 39 1.59 0.51 -16.74
N LEU A 40 0.64 1.45 -16.60
CA LEU A 40 0.91 2.79 -16.08
C LEU A 40 1.37 2.75 -14.62
N ASP A 41 0.79 1.90 -13.78
CA ASP A 41 1.21 1.68 -12.39
C ASP A 41 2.65 1.18 -12.34
N THR A 42 2.98 0.20 -13.19
CA THR A 42 4.34 -0.34 -13.26
C THR A 42 5.33 0.72 -13.74
N VAL A 43 4.99 1.49 -14.78
CA VAL A 43 5.85 2.57 -15.29
C VAL A 43 6.06 3.65 -14.23
N THR A 44 4.99 4.10 -13.55
CA THR A 44 5.09 5.12 -12.50
C THR A 44 5.87 4.62 -11.28
N GLY A 45 5.66 3.37 -10.85
CA GLY A 45 6.47 2.73 -9.80
C GLY A 45 7.95 2.61 -10.17
N VAL A 46 8.26 2.26 -11.42
CA VAL A 46 9.65 2.24 -11.92
C VAL A 46 10.25 3.64 -11.96
N MET A 47 9.49 4.67 -12.36
CA MET A 47 9.95 6.06 -12.33
C MET A 47 10.28 6.52 -10.90
N VAL A 48 9.44 6.18 -9.91
CA VAL A 48 9.73 6.42 -8.49
C VAL A 48 11.03 5.74 -8.07
N ALA A 49 11.22 4.47 -8.43
CA ALA A 49 12.42 3.71 -8.11
C ALA A 49 13.69 4.32 -8.75
N LEU A 50 13.61 4.76 -10.00
CA LEU A 50 14.71 5.38 -10.74
C LEU A 50 15.09 6.76 -10.18
N LYS A 51 14.11 7.62 -9.90
CA LYS A 51 14.34 8.94 -9.25
C LYS A 51 15.12 8.79 -7.95
N ASN A 52 14.84 7.73 -7.21
CA ASN A 52 15.44 7.45 -5.91
C ASN A 52 16.63 6.47 -5.96
N LYS A 53 17.10 6.10 -7.16
CA LYS A 53 18.24 5.18 -7.40
C LYS A 53 18.14 3.84 -6.66
N ARG A 54 16.93 3.34 -6.42
CA ARG A 54 16.70 2.07 -5.71
C ARG A 54 15.71 1.21 -6.48
N PHE A 55 16.26 0.35 -7.33
CA PHE A 55 15.50 -0.69 -8.00
C PHE A 55 15.59 -1.99 -7.19
N SER A 56 14.48 -2.45 -6.62
CA SER A 56 14.44 -3.68 -5.84
C SER A 56 13.77 -4.80 -6.64
N SER A 57 14.32 -6.02 -6.53
CA SER A 57 13.68 -7.24 -7.09
C SER A 57 12.30 -7.50 -6.47
N ARG A 58 12.10 -7.05 -5.23
CA ARG A 58 10.81 -7.09 -4.52
C ARG A 58 9.74 -6.27 -5.25
N GLY A 59 10.09 -5.08 -5.78
CA GLY A 59 9.17 -4.26 -6.57
C GLY A 59 8.72 -4.95 -7.86
N PHE A 60 9.63 -5.65 -8.55
CA PHE A 60 9.29 -6.43 -9.74
C PHE A 60 8.42 -7.66 -9.42
N ALA A 61 8.72 -8.36 -8.32
CA ALA A 61 7.90 -9.47 -7.84
C ALA A 61 6.47 -9.01 -7.48
N LYS A 62 6.29 -7.79 -6.96
CA LYS A 62 4.97 -7.17 -6.69
C LYS A 62 4.14 -7.05 -7.99
N CYS A 63 4.75 -6.55 -9.07
CA CYS A 63 4.09 -6.43 -10.38
C CYS A 63 3.65 -7.80 -10.93
N ILE A 64 4.53 -8.80 -10.89
CA ILE A 64 4.20 -10.17 -11.34
C ILE A 64 3.06 -10.76 -10.48
N LYS A 65 3.12 -10.60 -9.15
CA LYS A 65 2.07 -11.08 -8.24
C LYS A 65 0.73 -10.44 -8.56
N LYS A 66 0.67 -9.12 -8.78
CA LYS A 66 -0.55 -8.41 -9.20
C LYS A 66 -1.15 -9.00 -10.49
N LEU A 67 -0.33 -9.16 -11.54
CA LEU A 67 -0.77 -9.72 -12.82
C LEU A 67 -1.35 -11.14 -12.68
N ILE A 68 -0.69 -12.01 -11.91
CA ILE A 68 -1.17 -13.38 -11.66
C ILE A 68 -2.47 -13.34 -10.84
N THR A 69 -2.53 -12.56 -9.76
CA THR A 69 -3.72 -12.50 -8.90
C THR A 69 -4.93 -11.97 -9.66
N TYR A 70 -4.78 -10.91 -10.45
CA TYR A 70 -5.88 -10.31 -11.20
C TYR A 70 -6.38 -11.23 -12.31
N SER A 71 -5.45 -11.84 -13.07
CA SER A 71 -5.83 -12.79 -14.12
C SER A 71 -6.56 -14.01 -13.55
N VAL A 72 -6.08 -14.59 -12.44
CA VAL A 72 -6.74 -15.72 -11.78
C VAL A 72 -8.12 -15.32 -11.24
N ALA A 73 -8.24 -14.18 -10.55
CA ALA A 73 -9.52 -13.71 -10.01
C ALA A 73 -10.58 -13.52 -11.10
N ILE A 74 -10.22 -12.78 -12.16
CA ILE A 74 -11.04 -12.58 -13.37
C ILE A 74 -11.47 -13.91 -13.97
N MET A 75 -10.53 -14.83 -14.17
CA MET A 75 -10.80 -16.13 -14.77
C MET A 75 -11.74 -16.97 -13.88
N THR A 76 -11.53 -17.00 -12.57
CA THR A 76 -12.38 -17.74 -11.63
C THR A 76 -13.82 -17.23 -11.64
N VAL A 77 -14.03 -15.92 -11.53
CA VAL A 77 -15.37 -15.32 -11.59
C VAL A 77 -16.02 -15.59 -12.94
N ARG A 78 -15.26 -15.44 -14.03
CA ARG A 78 -15.80 -15.68 -15.37
C ARG A 78 -16.19 -17.13 -15.58
N LEU A 79 -15.39 -18.08 -15.11
CA LEU A 79 -15.70 -19.50 -15.15
C LEU A 79 -16.91 -19.85 -14.27
N LEU A 80 -17.05 -19.19 -13.11
CA LEU A 80 -18.22 -19.35 -12.25
C LEU A 80 -19.50 -18.83 -12.93
N GLU A 81 -19.45 -17.65 -13.54
CA GLU A 81 -20.56 -17.11 -14.36
C GLU A 81 -20.92 -18.08 -15.49
N MET A 82 -19.93 -18.65 -16.18
CA MET A 82 -20.13 -19.65 -17.23
C MET A 82 -20.66 -21.00 -16.73
N GLY A 83 -20.29 -21.41 -15.52
CA GLY A 83 -20.69 -22.69 -14.93
C GLY A 83 -22.05 -22.66 -14.23
N THR A 84 -22.46 -21.50 -13.71
CA THR A 84 -23.78 -21.27 -13.08
C THR A 84 -24.90 -21.00 -14.11
N LEU A 85 -24.55 -21.14 -15.40
CA LEU A 85 -25.28 -20.69 -16.57
C LEU A 85 -26.36 -21.69 -17.02
N SER A 86 -27.38 -21.93 -16.17
CA SER A 86 -28.70 -22.37 -16.67
C SER A 86 -29.79 -21.29 -16.57
N ILE A 87 -29.54 -20.14 -15.94
CA ILE A 87 -30.63 -19.18 -15.63
C ILE A 87 -30.35 -17.72 -16.09
N PHE A 88 -29.11 -17.23 -16.16
CA PHE A 88 -28.84 -15.83 -16.55
C PHE A 88 -27.60 -15.68 -17.45
N HIS A 89 -27.81 -15.26 -18.71
CA HIS A 89 -26.74 -14.82 -19.62
C HIS A 89 -26.27 -13.40 -19.23
N THR A 90 -25.47 -13.25 -18.17
CA THR A 90 -24.94 -11.94 -17.77
C THR A 90 -23.45 -12.00 -17.43
N SER A 91 -22.67 -10.98 -17.81
CA SER A 91 -21.27 -10.75 -17.40
C SER A 91 -21.15 -9.73 -16.25
N LEU A 92 -22.22 -9.57 -15.46
CA LEU A 92 -22.35 -8.51 -14.47
C LEU A 92 -21.29 -8.62 -13.37
N LEU A 93 -21.06 -9.83 -12.84
CA LEU A 93 -20.12 -10.05 -11.73
C LEU A 93 -18.68 -9.85 -12.18
N THR A 94 -18.35 -10.32 -13.38
CA THR A 94 -17.07 -10.06 -14.04
C THR A 94 -16.84 -8.56 -14.21
N ARG A 95 -17.84 -7.81 -14.71
CA ARG A 95 -17.71 -6.36 -14.93
C ARG A 95 -17.54 -5.57 -13.64
N ILE A 96 -18.30 -5.91 -12.60
CA ILE A 96 -18.17 -5.30 -11.28
C ILE A 96 -16.76 -5.52 -10.73
N MET A 97 -16.26 -6.76 -10.80
CA MET A 97 -14.92 -7.08 -10.31
C MET A 97 -13.83 -6.34 -11.09
N VAL A 98 -13.92 -6.27 -12.43
CA VAL A 98 -12.96 -5.51 -13.24
C VAL A 98 -12.98 -4.03 -12.87
N ALA A 99 -14.16 -3.42 -12.66
CA ALA A 99 -14.25 -2.03 -12.22
C ALA A 99 -13.59 -1.79 -10.86
N PHE A 100 -13.71 -2.73 -9.90
CA PHE A 100 -12.98 -2.65 -8.63
C PHE A 100 -11.46 -2.72 -8.83
N LEU A 101 -10.98 -3.55 -9.76
CA LEU A 101 -9.54 -3.67 -10.06
C LEU A 101 -9.02 -2.38 -10.71
N GLU A 102 -9.78 -1.80 -11.63
CA GLU A 102 -9.45 -0.52 -12.28
C GLU A 102 -9.30 0.61 -11.25
N VAL A 103 -10.26 0.71 -10.32
CA VAL A 103 -10.21 1.70 -9.23
C VAL A 103 -8.97 1.49 -8.34
N THR A 104 -8.63 0.24 -8.03
CA THR A 104 -7.45 -0.09 -7.22
C THR A 104 -6.14 0.34 -7.90
N GLU A 105 -6.00 0.07 -9.20
CA GLU A 105 -4.79 0.47 -9.94
C GLU A 105 -4.71 1.98 -10.17
N ALA A 106 -5.84 2.66 -10.37
CA ALA A 106 -5.86 4.12 -10.42
C ALA A 106 -5.33 4.75 -9.13
N PHE A 107 -5.63 4.17 -7.96
CA PHE A 107 -5.07 4.63 -6.69
C PHE A 107 -3.59 4.32 -6.53
N SER A 108 -3.15 3.12 -6.92
CA SER A 108 -1.73 2.75 -6.92
C SER A 108 -0.89 3.73 -7.76
N ILE A 109 -1.40 4.14 -8.93
CA ILE A 109 -0.77 5.19 -9.75
C ILE A 109 -0.75 6.53 -9.02
N LEU A 110 -1.85 6.95 -8.42
CA LEU A 110 -1.93 8.20 -7.67
C LEU A 110 -0.93 8.22 -6.51
N GLU A 111 -0.78 7.11 -5.78
CA GLU A 111 0.24 6.95 -4.76
C GLU A 111 1.65 7.14 -5.33
N ASN A 112 2.00 6.44 -6.42
CA ASN A 112 3.29 6.61 -7.08
C ASN A 112 3.52 8.07 -7.52
N LEU A 113 2.49 8.75 -8.04
CA LEU A 113 2.57 10.16 -8.41
C LEU A 113 2.81 11.07 -7.20
N THR A 114 2.18 10.80 -6.05
CA THR A 114 2.49 11.53 -4.81
C THR A 114 3.94 11.31 -4.37
N LEU A 115 4.48 10.11 -4.57
CA LEU A 115 5.88 9.81 -4.29
C LEU A 115 6.85 10.48 -5.28
N MET A 116 6.38 10.85 -6.47
CA MET A 116 7.14 11.61 -7.47
C MET A 116 7.11 13.13 -7.24
N ASP A 117 6.44 13.62 -6.20
CA ASP A 117 6.18 15.04 -5.93
C ASP A 117 5.35 15.70 -7.04
N ALA A 118 4.46 14.94 -7.67
CA ALA A 118 3.52 15.49 -8.66
C ALA A 118 2.58 16.50 -7.97
N PRO A 119 2.21 17.62 -8.65
CA PRO A 119 1.31 18.62 -8.09
C PRO A 119 -0.11 18.07 -7.97
N LEU A 120 -0.40 17.42 -6.85
CA LEU A 120 -1.71 16.90 -6.49
C LEU A 120 -2.36 17.78 -5.42
N PRO A 121 -3.70 17.95 -5.42
CA PRO A 121 -4.39 18.71 -4.39
C PRO A 121 -4.15 18.11 -3.00
N ALA A 122 -3.69 18.92 -2.04
CA ALA A 122 -3.24 18.45 -0.72
C ALA A 122 -4.28 17.64 0.07
N ASN A 123 -5.57 17.94 -0.12
CA ASN A 123 -6.67 17.23 0.54
C ASN A 123 -7.02 15.91 -0.14
N PHE A 124 -6.72 15.78 -1.44
CA PHE A 124 -7.05 14.59 -2.23
C PHE A 124 -6.18 13.41 -1.80
N THR A 125 -4.86 13.59 -1.70
CA THR A 125 -3.94 12.55 -1.22
C THR A 125 -4.29 12.06 0.18
N SER A 126 -4.68 12.98 1.06
CA SER A 126 -5.05 12.64 2.44
C SER A 126 -6.37 11.85 2.50
N PHE A 127 -7.33 12.19 1.63
CA PHE A 127 -8.58 11.46 1.47
C PHE A 127 -8.36 10.05 0.90
N LEU A 128 -7.52 9.92 -0.14
CA LEU A 128 -7.13 8.66 -0.74
C LEU A 128 -6.51 7.69 0.29
N LEU A 129 -5.54 8.17 1.06
CA LEU A 129 -4.87 7.34 2.05
C LEU A 129 -5.81 6.95 3.20
N GLU A 130 -6.76 7.80 3.58
CA GLU A 130 -7.57 7.61 4.78
C GLU A 130 -8.85 6.77 4.57
N HIS A 131 -9.42 6.76 3.36
CA HIS A 131 -10.75 6.21 3.10
C HIS A 131 -10.80 5.08 2.06
N LEU A 132 -9.69 4.75 1.39
CA LEU A 132 -9.73 3.96 0.16
C LEU A 132 -8.90 2.67 0.18
N ARG A 133 -8.65 2.09 1.35
CA ARG A 133 -8.63 0.62 1.45
C ARG A 133 -10.08 0.17 1.30
N ILE A 134 -10.51 -0.15 0.07
CA ILE A 134 -11.83 -0.74 -0.17
C ILE A 134 -11.75 -2.19 0.35
N PRO A 135 -12.47 -2.56 1.42
CA PRO A 135 -12.56 -3.96 1.84
C PRO A 135 -13.29 -4.73 0.74
N GLY A 136 -12.69 -5.82 0.24
CA GLY A 136 -13.29 -6.63 -0.83
C GLY A 136 -12.37 -7.11 -1.95
N MET A 137 -11.09 -6.73 -1.94
CA MET A 137 -10.03 -7.39 -2.74
C MET A 137 -8.93 -7.97 -1.85
N GLU A 138 -9.36 -8.57 -0.75
CA GLU A 138 -8.52 -9.47 0.01
C GLU A 138 -8.45 -10.83 -0.71
N PRO A 139 -7.25 -11.37 -0.97
CA PRO A 139 -7.07 -12.74 -1.38
C PRO A 139 -7.70 -13.58 -0.27
N ALA A 140 -8.56 -14.51 -0.69
CA ALA A 140 -9.28 -15.40 0.20
C ALA A 140 -8.40 -15.90 1.36
N LYS A 141 -8.65 -15.37 2.57
CA LYS A 141 -8.35 -15.95 3.89
C LYS A 141 -6.97 -16.61 4.09
N LYS A 142 -5.93 -16.18 3.38
CA LYS A 142 -4.54 -16.53 3.70
C LYS A 142 -3.75 -15.26 3.99
N ASP A 143 -3.63 -15.03 5.29
CA ASP A 143 -2.84 -14.08 6.05
C ASP A 143 -2.88 -12.62 5.56
N GLU A 144 -4.02 -11.94 5.75
CA GLU A 144 -4.15 -10.46 5.69
C GLU A 144 -3.02 -9.74 6.43
N TRP A 145 -2.63 -10.30 7.58
CA TRP A 145 -1.48 -9.85 8.35
C TRP A 145 -0.16 -9.85 7.57
N GLU A 146 0.10 -10.85 6.71
CA GLU A 146 1.29 -10.88 5.87
C GLU A 146 1.30 -9.72 4.88
N ARG A 147 0.14 -9.32 4.35
CA ARG A 147 0.04 -8.14 3.47
C ARG A 147 0.36 -6.87 4.25
N ASP A 148 -0.28 -6.66 5.39
CA ASP A 148 -0.11 -5.41 6.14
C ASP A 148 1.31 -5.25 6.65
N ILE A 149 1.92 -6.34 7.13
CA ILE A 149 3.35 -6.36 7.46
C ILE A 149 4.21 -6.08 6.24
N TRP A 150 3.90 -6.70 5.11
CA TRP A 150 4.63 -6.46 3.87
C TRP A 150 4.56 -4.99 3.44
N GLU A 151 3.42 -4.32 3.57
CA GLU A 151 3.28 -2.89 3.29
C GLU A 151 4.12 -2.03 4.25
N ILE A 152 4.08 -2.33 5.56
CA ILE A 152 4.91 -1.65 6.55
C ILE A 152 6.40 -1.83 6.23
N GLU A 153 6.82 -3.04 5.85
CA GLU A 153 8.20 -3.33 5.46
C GLU A 153 8.59 -2.63 4.16
N ASP A 154 7.71 -2.59 3.17
CA ASP A 154 7.92 -1.88 1.90
C ASP A 154 8.16 -0.38 2.16
N ILE A 155 7.38 0.23 3.05
CA ILE A 155 7.58 1.62 3.47
C ILE A 155 8.97 1.79 4.10
N ILE A 156 9.37 0.93 5.03
CA ILE A 156 10.63 1.08 5.76
C ILE A 156 11.85 0.83 4.87
N GLU A 157 11.80 -0.20 4.01
CA GLU A 157 12.96 -0.63 3.24
C GLU A 157 13.11 0.14 1.92
N ASN A 158 11.99 0.58 1.33
CA ASN A 158 11.99 1.23 0.02
C ASN A 158 11.71 2.73 0.12
N LEU A 159 10.77 3.20 0.97
CA LEU A 159 10.36 4.61 0.97
C LEU A 159 11.16 5.50 1.94
N VAL A 160 11.39 5.07 3.19
CA VAL A 160 12.20 5.82 4.16
C VAL A 160 13.59 6.15 3.62
N PRO A 161 14.29 5.24 2.92
CA PRO A 161 15.63 5.53 2.44
C PRO A 161 15.69 6.51 1.25
N MET A 162 14.54 6.86 0.66
CA MET A 162 14.45 7.91 -0.37
C MET A 162 14.63 9.31 0.22
N ILE A 163 14.55 9.45 1.53
CA ILE A 163 14.74 10.74 2.22
C ILE A 163 16.20 11.16 2.15
N LYS A 164 16.43 12.35 1.58
CA LYS A 164 17.79 12.89 1.33
C LYS A 164 18.53 13.24 2.62
N ASN A 165 17.85 13.86 3.58
CA ASN A 165 18.44 14.29 4.83
C ASN A 165 18.72 13.07 5.73
N GLU A 166 19.99 12.85 6.05
CA GLU A 166 20.44 11.67 6.79
C GLU A 166 19.95 11.65 8.24
N GLU A 167 19.87 12.80 8.90
CA GLU A 167 19.43 12.89 10.30
C GLU A 167 17.98 12.44 10.45
N ILE A 168 17.08 13.02 9.64
CA ILE A 168 15.66 12.69 9.70
C ILE A 168 15.39 11.27 9.19
N ARG A 169 16.16 10.80 8.20
CA ARG A 169 16.10 9.40 7.74
C ARG A 169 16.39 8.43 8.88
N ARG A 170 17.49 8.61 9.62
CA ARG A 170 17.85 7.72 10.75
C ARG A 170 16.81 7.76 11.87
N ILE A 171 16.23 8.94 12.14
CA ILE A 171 15.14 9.08 13.11
C ILE A 171 13.92 8.26 12.67
N LEU A 172 13.49 8.40 11.42
CA LEU A 172 12.32 7.72 10.88
C LEU A 172 12.53 6.21 10.71
N GLU A 173 13.73 5.75 10.34
CA GLU A 173 14.08 4.33 10.31
C GLU A 173 13.83 3.68 11.68
N ILE A 174 14.37 4.26 12.76
CA ILE A 174 14.16 3.74 14.12
C ILE A 174 12.69 3.83 14.50
N LYS A 175 12.05 4.98 14.24
CA LYS A 175 10.64 5.22 14.58
C LYS A 175 9.71 4.19 13.95
N PHE A 176 9.82 3.99 12.64
CA PHE A 176 8.96 3.06 11.91
C PHE A 176 9.27 1.60 12.25
N GLN A 177 10.55 1.27 12.50
CA GLN A 177 10.93 -0.07 12.99
C GLN A 177 10.31 -0.39 14.34
N VAL A 178 10.32 0.55 15.29
CA VAL A 178 9.67 0.37 16.59
C VAL A 178 8.16 0.25 16.42
N TRP A 179 7.54 1.12 15.62
CA TRP A 179 6.11 1.04 15.35
C TRP A 179 5.68 -0.27 14.69
N ARG A 180 6.49 -0.85 13.81
CA ARG A 180 6.26 -2.19 13.26
C ARG A 180 6.25 -3.26 14.36
N MET A 181 7.18 -3.20 15.31
CA MET A 181 7.20 -4.13 16.45
C MET A 181 5.98 -3.96 17.34
N THR A 182 5.59 -2.71 17.63
CA THR A 182 4.37 -2.40 18.39
C THR A 182 3.12 -2.91 17.67
N ALA A 183 3.04 -2.78 16.34
CA ALA A 183 1.95 -3.32 15.54
C ALA A 183 1.84 -4.84 15.69
N PHE A 184 2.97 -5.56 15.70
CA PHE A 184 3.03 -7.00 15.94
C PHE A 184 2.52 -7.37 17.34
N GLN A 185 2.92 -6.62 18.37
CA GLN A 185 2.47 -6.82 19.75
C GLN A 185 0.96 -6.58 19.90
N ILE A 186 0.45 -5.48 19.34
CA ILE A 186 -0.98 -5.17 19.32
C ILE A 186 -1.76 -6.27 18.60
N ASN A 187 -1.31 -6.70 17.43
CA ASN A 187 -1.94 -7.77 16.67
C ASN A 187 -2.04 -9.06 17.51
N HIS A 188 -0.96 -9.46 18.18
CA HIS A 188 -0.95 -10.62 19.05
C HIS A 188 -1.93 -10.49 20.24
N ILE A 189 -1.99 -9.33 20.89
CA ILE A 189 -2.91 -9.07 22.01
C ILE A 189 -4.37 -9.16 21.56
N LEU A 190 -4.71 -8.53 20.44
CA LEU A 190 -6.08 -8.51 19.92
C LEU A 190 -6.54 -9.89 19.43
N ILE A 191 -5.62 -10.73 18.94
CA ILE A 191 -5.92 -12.14 18.61
C ILE A 191 -6.14 -12.96 19.88
N ARG A 192 -5.27 -12.82 20.88
CA ARG A 192 -5.37 -13.54 22.15
C ARG A 192 -6.67 -13.22 22.89
N ASP A 193 -7.06 -11.94 22.88
CA ASP A 193 -8.19 -11.43 23.65
C ASP A 193 -9.46 -11.28 22.78
N LYS A 194 -9.62 -12.09 21.73
CA LYS A 194 -10.72 -12.00 20.75
C LYS A 194 -12.14 -12.07 21.34
N GLY A 195 -12.29 -12.70 22.51
CA GLY A 195 -13.56 -12.79 23.24
C GLY A 195 -13.82 -11.66 24.25
N GLU A 196 -12.89 -10.72 24.40
CA GLU A 196 -13.04 -9.57 25.28
C GLU A 196 -14.08 -8.61 24.71
N THR A 197 -15.03 -8.21 25.56
CA THR A 197 -16.10 -7.27 25.19
C THR A 197 -15.94 -5.92 25.87
N ASN A 198 -15.05 -5.81 26.87
CA ASN A 198 -14.76 -4.55 27.52
C ASN A 198 -13.85 -3.66 26.64
N GLU A 199 -14.48 -2.69 25.99
CA GLU A 199 -13.83 -1.71 25.11
C GLU A 199 -12.76 -0.87 25.81
N GLU A 200 -12.98 -0.50 27.08
CA GLU A 200 -12.00 0.25 27.87
C GLU A 200 -10.75 -0.59 28.10
N LEU A 201 -10.92 -1.86 28.46
CA LEU A 201 -9.81 -2.78 28.69
C LEU A 201 -9.02 -3.02 27.39
N ILE A 202 -9.70 -3.18 26.26
CA ILE A 202 -9.06 -3.30 24.94
C ILE A 202 -8.26 -2.02 24.65
N TYR A 203 -8.87 -0.85 24.82
CA TYR A 203 -8.21 0.43 24.60
C TYR A 203 -6.96 0.59 25.46
N TYR A 204 -7.03 0.31 26.77
CA TYR A 204 -5.89 0.43 27.67
C TYR A 204 -4.77 -0.55 27.34
N LYS A 205 -5.09 -1.79 26.92
CA LYS A 205 -4.07 -2.75 26.45
C LYS A 205 -3.34 -2.24 25.22
N VAL A 206 -4.08 -1.77 24.21
CA VAL A 206 -3.50 -1.20 22.99
C VAL A 206 -2.67 0.05 23.31
N LEU A 207 -3.21 0.95 24.14
CA LEU A 207 -2.51 2.17 24.54
C LEU A 207 -1.21 1.87 25.31
N THR A 208 -1.23 0.86 26.19
CA THR A 208 -0.03 0.44 26.94
C THR A 208 1.08 -0.01 26.00
N GLU A 209 0.77 -0.82 24.98
CA GLU A 209 1.77 -1.23 23.98
C GLU A 209 2.32 -0.03 23.19
N ILE A 210 1.47 0.94 22.86
CA ILE A 210 1.88 2.18 22.19
C ILE A 210 2.82 3.00 23.08
N GLU A 211 2.51 3.15 24.37
CA GLU A 211 3.36 3.84 25.33
C GLU A 211 4.72 3.12 25.53
N LEU A 212 4.71 1.79 25.54
CA LEU A 212 5.94 0.99 25.55
C LEU A 212 6.76 1.22 24.28
N GLY A 213 6.11 1.27 23.11
CA GLY A 213 6.74 1.63 21.85
C GLY A 213 7.41 3.00 21.89
N TYR A 214 6.76 4.03 22.43
CA TYR A 214 7.39 5.35 22.60
C TYR A 214 8.64 5.30 23.49
N LYS A 215 8.60 4.55 24.60
CA LYS A 215 9.77 4.38 25.49
C LYS A 215 10.92 3.65 24.79
N GLU A 216 10.62 2.57 24.06
CA GLU A 216 11.61 1.82 23.29
C GLU A 216 12.24 2.70 22.20
N MET A 217 11.44 3.54 21.54
CA MET A 217 11.89 4.49 20.53
C MET A 217 12.87 5.51 21.11
N GLU A 218 12.56 6.09 22.28
CA GLU A 218 13.46 7.01 22.96
C GLU A 218 14.79 6.33 23.35
N GLN A 219 14.71 5.09 23.82
CA GLN A 219 15.91 4.30 24.14
C GLN A 219 16.76 4.03 22.90
N LYS A 220 16.17 3.56 21.80
CA LYS A 220 16.89 3.28 20.55
C LYS A 220 17.51 4.52 19.93
N TRP A 221 16.85 5.68 20.03
CA TRP A 221 17.45 6.95 19.61
C TRP A 221 18.67 7.32 20.46
N LYS A 222 18.64 7.08 21.78
CA LYS A 222 19.80 7.28 22.66
C LYS A 222 20.95 6.34 22.29
N GLU A 223 20.66 5.06 22.07
CA GLU A 223 21.66 4.06 21.64
C GLU A 223 22.29 4.41 20.29
N ALA A 224 21.49 4.91 19.35
CA ALA A 224 21.95 5.40 18.04
C ALA A 224 22.70 6.74 18.10
N ARG A 225 22.87 7.33 19.30
CA ARG A 225 23.50 8.63 19.55
C ARG A 225 22.84 9.79 18.81
N ILE A 226 21.53 9.72 18.60
CA ILE A 226 20.75 10.82 18.01
C ILE A 226 20.46 11.82 19.13
N SER A 227 20.83 13.08 18.91
CA SER A 227 20.64 14.12 19.92
C SER A 227 19.17 14.49 20.10
N ARG A 228 18.78 14.86 21.33
CA ARG A 228 17.41 15.27 21.64
C ARG A 228 16.99 16.52 20.86
N SER A 229 17.91 17.47 20.65
CA SER A 229 17.64 18.67 19.86
C SER A 229 17.38 18.34 18.38
N THR A 230 18.07 17.35 17.82
CA THR A 230 17.81 16.87 16.45
C THR A 230 16.39 16.27 16.34
N ILE A 231 15.96 15.50 17.33
CA ILE A 231 14.60 14.91 17.35
C ILE A 231 13.56 16.03 17.49
N GLU A 232 13.76 16.97 18.41
CA GLU A 232 12.85 18.08 18.64
C GLU A 232 12.71 18.96 17.38
N LYS A 233 13.80 19.22 16.66
CA LYS A 233 13.80 19.98 15.39
C LYS A 233 12.77 19.45 14.38
N TYR A 234 12.67 18.13 14.22
CA TYR A 234 11.78 17.52 13.23
C TYR A 234 10.47 17.00 13.84
N SER A 235 10.32 17.06 15.17
CA SER A 235 9.18 16.49 15.88
C SER A 235 7.83 17.07 15.45
N ASP A 236 7.83 18.34 15.05
CA ASP A 236 6.62 19.03 14.60
C ASP A 236 6.07 18.47 13.27
N CYS A 237 6.92 17.80 12.47
CA CYS A 237 6.49 17.15 11.23
C CYS A 237 5.53 15.98 11.47
N TRP A 238 5.58 15.32 12.63
CA TRP A 238 4.77 14.13 12.91
C TRP A 238 3.86 14.24 14.13
N LYS A 239 4.16 15.09 15.13
CA LYS A 239 3.33 15.23 16.36
C LYS A 239 1.83 15.36 16.07
N SER A 240 1.45 16.26 15.18
CA SER A 240 0.04 16.48 14.84
C SER A 240 -0.62 15.25 14.20
N GLN A 241 0.12 14.47 13.41
CA GLN A 241 -0.40 13.24 12.80
C GLN A 241 -0.50 12.12 13.84
N GLU A 242 0.44 12.03 14.77
CA GLU A 242 0.42 11.05 15.87
C GLU A 242 -0.74 11.30 16.83
N GLU A 243 -1.00 12.56 17.21
CA GLU A 243 -2.14 12.91 18.06
C GLU A 243 -3.47 12.51 17.41
N LYS A 244 -3.63 12.80 16.10
CA LYS A 244 -4.82 12.38 15.33
C LYS A 244 -4.94 10.86 15.26
N TRP A 245 -3.83 10.16 15.05
CA TRP A 245 -3.79 8.70 15.01
C TRP A 245 -4.18 8.08 16.35
N LEU A 246 -3.67 8.58 17.47
CA LEU A 246 -4.07 8.14 18.82
C LEU A 246 -5.57 8.37 19.07
N GLY A 247 -6.11 9.51 18.62
CA GLY A 247 -7.54 9.76 18.63
C GLY A 247 -8.33 8.72 17.84
N LYS A 248 -7.86 8.36 16.63
CA LYS A 248 -8.48 7.33 15.79
C LYS A 248 -8.43 5.95 16.44
N ILE A 249 -7.30 5.57 17.05
CA ILE A 249 -7.17 4.31 17.80
C ILE A 249 -8.22 4.24 18.90
N LYS A 250 -8.38 5.32 19.69
CA LYS A 250 -9.42 5.39 20.71
C LYS A 250 -10.79 5.14 20.10
N THR A 251 -11.15 5.84 19.02
CA THR A 251 -12.43 5.62 18.34
C THR A 251 -12.62 4.18 17.88
N ILE A 252 -11.57 3.53 17.34
CA ILE A 252 -11.63 2.12 16.90
C ILE A 252 -11.84 1.19 18.09
N CYS A 253 -11.11 1.38 19.19
CA CYS A 253 -11.23 0.54 20.38
C CYS A 253 -12.61 0.64 21.05
N PHE A 254 -13.30 1.78 20.97
CA PHE A 254 -14.67 1.99 21.48
C PHE A 254 -15.79 1.74 20.43
N SER A 255 -15.43 1.34 19.20
CA SER A 255 -16.43 1.02 18.18
C SER A 255 -17.13 -0.31 18.45
N GLN A 256 -18.35 -0.51 17.94
CA GLN A 256 -19.09 -1.77 18.11
C GLN A 256 -18.71 -2.86 17.10
N VAL A 257 -17.58 -2.72 16.40
CA VAL A 257 -17.16 -3.67 15.37
C VAL A 257 -16.47 -4.89 15.99
N PRO A 258 -16.48 -6.07 15.32
CA PRO A 258 -15.78 -7.25 15.80
C PRO A 258 -14.27 -7.03 16.02
N MET A 259 -13.68 -7.77 16.95
CA MET A 259 -12.24 -7.66 17.28
C MET A 259 -11.31 -7.87 16.07
N ASP A 260 -11.67 -8.74 15.13
CA ASP A 260 -10.90 -8.92 13.89
C ASP A 260 -10.87 -7.63 13.04
N GLN A 261 -11.99 -6.91 12.96
CA GLN A 261 -12.07 -5.64 12.23
C GLN A 261 -11.39 -4.50 12.99
N LYS A 262 -11.47 -4.48 14.34
CA LYS A 262 -10.71 -3.49 15.14
C LYS A 262 -9.21 -3.62 14.89
N ARG A 263 -8.71 -4.86 14.87
CA ARG A 263 -7.31 -5.18 14.60
C ARG A 263 -6.89 -4.65 13.23
N GLU A 264 -7.62 -5.00 12.18
CA GLU A 264 -7.37 -4.51 10.81
C GLU A 264 -7.35 -2.98 10.76
N GLN A 265 -8.39 -2.32 11.28
CA GLN A 265 -8.47 -0.85 11.27
C GLN A 265 -7.32 -0.17 12.03
N ILE A 266 -6.82 -0.78 13.11
CA ILE A 266 -5.67 -0.26 13.86
C ILE A 266 -4.41 -0.35 13.00
N ILE A 267 -4.15 -1.49 12.35
CA ILE A 267 -2.97 -1.66 11.49
C ILE A 267 -3.03 -0.73 10.28
N ASP A 268 -4.19 -0.63 9.63
CA ASP A 268 -4.43 0.31 8.52
C ASP A 268 -4.15 1.74 8.94
N SER A 269 -4.64 2.14 10.12
CA SER A 269 -4.42 3.48 10.63
C SER A 269 -2.93 3.80 10.84
N LEU A 270 -2.11 2.79 11.18
CA LEU A 270 -0.67 2.92 11.32
C LEU A 270 0.03 3.08 9.97
N ILE A 271 -0.37 2.30 8.96
CA ILE A 271 0.13 2.44 7.58
C ILE A 271 -0.15 3.86 7.07
N VAL A 272 -1.38 4.36 7.28
CA VAL A 272 -1.75 5.73 6.93
C VAL A 272 -0.91 6.77 7.68
N LEU A 273 -0.63 6.55 8.97
CA LEU A 273 0.26 7.42 9.74
C LEU A 273 1.65 7.48 9.10
N PHE A 274 2.22 6.34 8.70
CA PHE A 274 3.55 6.29 8.07
C PHE A 274 3.59 7.12 6.78
N TYR A 275 2.61 6.94 5.90
CA TYR A 275 2.52 7.74 4.67
C TYR A 275 2.35 9.24 4.96
N LYS A 276 1.50 9.60 5.92
CA LYS A 276 1.30 11.02 6.30
C LYS A 276 2.58 11.65 6.84
N ILE A 277 3.34 10.93 7.67
CA ILE A 277 4.65 11.38 8.17
C ILE A 277 5.64 11.55 7.01
N LEU A 278 5.76 10.57 6.13
CA LEU A 278 6.67 10.65 4.97
C LEU A 278 6.31 11.83 4.06
N SER A 279 5.03 12.04 3.79
CA SER A 279 4.54 13.17 3.00
C SER A 279 4.80 14.52 3.66
N ALA A 280 4.65 14.61 4.98
CA ALA A 280 4.94 15.84 5.74
C ALA A 280 6.44 16.17 5.71
N VAL A 281 7.29 15.16 5.88
CA VAL A 281 8.74 15.31 5.82
C VAL A 281 9.21 15.74 4.43
N ARG A 282 8.66 15.16 3.37
CA ARG A 282 8.99 15.58 2.00
C ARG A 282 8.60 17.03 1.73
N ARG A 283 7.39 17.44 2.13
CA ARG A 283 6.90 18.82 1.96
C ARG A 283 7.66 19.85 2.79
N GLY A 284 8.09 19.50 4.01
CA GLY A 284 8.86 20.40 4.87
C GLY A 284 10.28 20.67 4.38
N LEU A 285 10.88 19.74 3.65
CA LEU A 285 12.25 19.87 3.10
C LEU A 285 12.31 20.72 1.83
N ASP A 286 11.22 20.86 1.08
CA ASP A 286 11.14 21.74 -0.10
C ASP A 286 11.02 23.23 0.25
N GLN A 287 10.84 23.59 1.53
CA GLN A 287 10.86 24.99 2.00
C GLN A 287 12.26 25.47 2.43
N GLU A 288 13.25 24.56 2.53
CA GLU A 288 14.63 24.88 2.92
C GLU A 288 15.63 24.82 1.73
N ALA A 289 15.16 24.59 0.50
CA ALA A 289 15.95 24.55 -0.75
C ALA A 289 15.69 25.78 -1.63
#